data_AF-A0A3C1KS47-F1
#
_entry.id   AF-A0A3C1KS47-F1
#
_cell.length_a   1.000
_cell.length_b   1.000
_cell.length_c   1.000
_cell.angle_alpha   90.00
_cell.angle_beta   90.00
_cell.angle_gamma   90.00
#
_symmetry.space_group_name_H-M   'P 1'
#
loop_
_entity.id
_entity.type
_entity.pdbx_description
1 polymer ?
#
loop_
_entity_poly.entity_id
_entity_poly.type
_entity_poly.pdbx_seq_one_letter_code
_entity_poly.pdbx_strand_id
1 'polypeptide(L)'
;RIYAEMGRRCLGREGDPHRWVNPEFHGWWSGRGFRINVDVASGQLADLDAFLRHFYASYHPYYNGGLPVIHPQPAGIAVTDSAARFVGWHAITLLRVNIDPGNTMRVYFYNPNNDSGQDWGDGVKVSTSGNGERFGESSLPFEEFLSRLYIFHYDPLEPGALADVAQEELDRVTALVHRSWGADRIPPTALQASVSPHA
;
A
#
# COMPACT_ATOMS: atom_id res chain seq x y z
N ARG A 1 20.95 7.47 -13.05
CA ARG A 1 21.72 8.74 -13.08
C ARG A 1 20.85 9.96 -12.76
N ILE A 2 19.74 10.21 -13.46
CA ILE A 2 18.85 11.36 -13.16
C ILE A 2 17.98 11.13 -11.92
N TYR A 3 17.33 9.96 -11.79
CA TYR A 3 16.48 9.66 -10.62
C TYR A 3 17.21 9.76 -9.28
N ALA A 4 18.40 9.16 -9.18
CA ALA A 4 19.26 9.27 -8.00
C ALA A 4 19.73 10.72 -7.70
N GLU A 5 19.85 11.57 -8.72
CA GLU A 5 20.14 12.99 -8.53
C GLU A 5 18.91 13.75 -7.98
N MET A 6 17.71 13.41 -8.45
CA MET A 6 16.47 13.96 -7.88
C MET A 6 16.31 13.59 -6.40
N GLY A 7 16.61 12.34 -6.05
CA GLY A 7 16.66 11.91 -4.64
C GLY A 7 17.67 12.73 -3.82
N ARG A 8 18.89 12.93 -4.33
CA ARG A 8 19.89 13.79 -3.69
C ARG A 8 19.44 15.24 -3.51
N ARG A 9 18.68 15.79 -4.47
CA ARG A 9 18.10 17.14 -4.35
C ARG A 9 16.93 17.23 -3.35
N CYS A 10 16.37 16.10 -2.93
CA CYS A 10 15.35 16.06 -1.88
C CYS A 10 15.95 16.00 -0.47
N LEU A 11 17.27 15.91 -0.32
CA LEU A 11 17.93 15.94 0.99
C LEU A 11 17.51 17.18 1.78
N GLY A 12 17.10 16.96 3.05
CA GLY A 12 16.61 18.01 3.94
C GLY A 12 15.14 18.38 3.76
N ARG A 13 14.41 17.79 2.81
CA ARG A 13 12.96 17.89 2.74
C ARG A 13 12.30 16.91 3.69
N GLU A 14 11.12 17.29 4.18
CA GLU A 14 10.31 16.48 5.09
C GLU A 14 9.72 15.24 4.38
N GLY A 15 9.81 14.08 5.03
CA GLY A 15 9.19 12.84 4.54
C GLY A 15 9.94 12.17 3.39
N ASP A 16 9.23 11.31 2.67
CA ASP A 16 9.85 10.45 1.64
C ASP A 16 10.17 11.22 0.35
N PRO A 17 11.37 11.03 -0.25
CA PRO A 17 11.74 11.67 -1.52
C PRO A 17 10.75 11.47 -2.66
N HIS A 18 10.01 10.35 -2.72
CA HIS A 18 9.00 10.08 -3.74
C HIS A 18 7.86 11.10 -3.75
N ARG A 19 7.64 11.82 -2.63
CA ARG A 19 6.72 12.96 -2.58
C ARG A 19 7.19 14.17 -3.38
N TRP A 20 8.50 14.33 -3.53
CA TRP A 20 9.14 15.57 -3.98
C TRP A 20 9.85 15.47 -5.32
N VAL A 21 10.22 14.25 -5.73
CA VAL A 21 10.72 14.01 -7.08
C VAL A 21 9.69 14.48 -8.09
N ASN A 22 10.17 14.96 -9.24
CA ASN A 22 9.28 15.56 -10.24
C ASN A 22 8.22 14.53 -10.68
N PRO A 23 6.91 14.79 -10.46
CA PRO A 23 5.85 13.84 -10.73
C PRO A 23 5.74 13.48 -12.21
N GLU A 24 6.25 14.31 -13.13
CA GLU A 24 6.31 13.98 -14.56
C GLU A 24 7.20 12.76 -14.85
N PHE A 25 8.13 12.41 -13.95
CA PHE A 25 8.89 11.15 -14.05
C PHE A 25 8.10 9.92 -13.60
N HIS A 26 6.97 10.11 -12.92
CA HIS A 26 5.97 9.09 -12.66
C HIS A 26 4.90 9.03 -13.77
N GLY A 27 4.92 9.99 -14.71
CA GLY A 27 3.93 10.19 -15.76
C GLY A 27 2.87 11.21 -15.35
N TRP A 28 2.38 12.00 -16.32
CA TRP A 28 1.40 13.07 -16.11
C TRP A 28 0.08 12.60 -15.47
N TRP A 29 -0.20 11.30 -15.57
CA TRP A 29 -1.38 10.63 -15.03
C TRP A 29 -1.23 10.15 -13.58
N SER A 30 -0.05 10.28 -12.98
CA SER A 30 0.16 9.89 -11.59
C SER A 30 -0.52 10.87 -10.64
N GLY A 31 -1.27 10.34 -9.68
CA GLY A 31 -1.94 11.14 -8.66
C GLY A 31 -0.98 12.06 -7.91
N ARG A 32 -1.41 13.29 -7.62
CA ARG A 32 -0.59 14.29 -6.91
C ARG A 32 -0.71 14.19 -5.40
N GLY A 33 -1.75 13.53 -4.89
CA GLY A 33 -1.84 13.12 -3.50
C GLY A 33 -0.79 12.05 -3.22
N PHE A 34 -0.26 12.04 -2.01
CA PHE A 34 0.77 11.09 -1.58
C PHE A 34 0.49 10.64 -0.14
N ARG A 35 0.55 9.33 0.10
CA ARG A 35 0.49 8.73 1.44
C ARG A 35 1.63 7.75 1.64
N ILE A 36 2.19 7.77 2.85
CA ILE A 36 3.19 6.83 3.37
C ILE A 36 2.76 6.42 4.78
N ASN A 37 2.90 5.14 5.14
CA ASN A 37 2.60 4.63 6.49
C ASN A 37 3.86 4.33 7.33
N VAL A 38 5.00 4.88 6.94
CA VAL A 38 6.30 4.72 7.58
C VAL A 38 6.90 6.09 7.82
N ASP A 39 7.29 6.37 9.05
CA ASP A 39 8.13 7.53 9.33
C ASP A 39 9.55 7.27 8.80
N VAL A 40 10.00 8.11 7.87
CA VAL A 40 11.27 7.90 7.15
C VAL A 40 12.48 8.00 8.07
N ALA A 41 12.39 8.78 9.15
CA ALA A 41 13.50 8.97 10.08
C ALA A 41 13.71 7.78 11.02
N SER A 42 12.62 7.24 11.58
CA SER A 42 12.64 6.14 12.54
C SER A 42 12.45 4.75 11.91
N GLY A 43 11.85 4.68 10.72
CA GLY A 43 11.42 3.44 10.09
C GLY A 43 10.21 2.78 10.75
N GLN A 44 9.56 3.45 11.72
CA GLN A 44 8.37 2.95 12.42
C GLN A 44 7.10 3.23 11.62
N LEU A 45 6.05 2.46 11.90
CA LEU A 45 4.72 2.71 11.37
C LEU A 45 4.22 4.08 11.82
N ALA A 46 3.63 4.84 10.91
CA ALA A 46 3.07 6.17 11.16
C ALA A 46 1.71 6.29 10.47
N ASP A 47 0.72 6.85 11.17
CA ASP A 47 -0.61 7.16 10.65
C ASP A 47 -1.28 6.01 9.87
N LEU A 48 -1.10 4.76 10.31
CA LEU A 48 -1.54 3.57 9.57
C LEU A 48 -3.05 3.58 9.30
N ASP A 49 -3.88 3.92 10.28
CA ASP A 49 -5.34 4.01 10.09
C ASP A 49 -5.71 4.99 8.96
N ALA A 50 -5.18 6.21 9.03
CA ALA A 50 -5.42 7.22 8.01
C ALA A 50 -4.91 6.78 6.64
N PHE A 51 -3.73 6.14 6.58
CA PHE A 51 -3.18 5.58 5.34
C PHE A 51 -4.11 4.55 4.70
N LEU A 52 -4.57 3.57 5.48
CA LEU A 52 -5.45 2.50 5.01
C LEU A 52 -6.78 3.08 4.52
N ARG A 53 -7.37 3.99 5.31
CA ARG A 53 -8.63 4.67 5.00
C ARG A 53 -8.56 5.45 3.68
N HIS A 54 -7.44 6.12 3.41
CA HIS A 54 -7.23 6.79 2.11
C HIS A 54 -7.16 5.79 0.97
N PHE A 55 -6.48 4.65 1.13
CA PHE A 55 -6.40 3.67 0.05
C PHE A 55 -7.77 3.06 -0.28
N TYR A 56 -8.57 2.73 0.74
CA TYR A 56 -9.97 2.32 0.55
C TYR A 56 -10.75 3.37 -0.23
N ALA A 57 -10.75 4.62 0.25
CA ALA A 57 -11.53 5.70 -0.36
C ALA A 57 -11.08 6.04 -1.79
N SER A 58 -9.79 5.88 -2.12
CA SER A 58 -9.27 6.17 -3.46
C SER A 58 -9.45 5.00 -4.44
N TYR A 59 -9.34 3.75 -4.00
CA TYR A 59 -9.18 2.61 -4.89
C TYR A 59 -10.24 1.52 -4.79
N HIS A 60 -10.95 1.41 -3.67
CA HIS A 60 -11.93 0.36 -3.49
C HIS A 60 -13.27 0.78 -4.12
N PRO A 61 -13.82 0.03 -5.11
CA PRO A 61 -15.03 0.41 -5.84
C PRO A 61 -16.25 0.77 -4.98
N TYR A 62 -16.37 0.19 -3.78
CA TYR A 62 -17.47 0.49 -2.86
C TYR A 62 -17.32 1.81 -2.11
N TYR A 63 -16.11 2.38 -2.03
CA TYR A 63 -15.83 3.62 -1.29
C TYR A 63 -15.44 4.79 -2.19
N ASN A 64 -15.03 4.53 -3.43
CA ASN A 64 -14.58 5.55 -4.36
C ASN A 64 -15.64 5.96 -5.41
N GLY A 65 -16.90 5.52 -5.24
CA GLY A 65 -17.98 5.79 -6.20
C GLY A 65 -17.91 4.93 -7.47
N GLY A 66 -17.18 3.80 -7.44
CA GLY A 66 -17.03 2.89 -8.57
C GLY A 66 -16.06 3.38 -9.64
N LEU A 67 -15.22 4.36 -9.32
CA LEU A 67 -14.24 4.90 -10.25
C LEU A 67 -13.13 3.86 -10.52
N PRO A 68 -12.91 3.47 -11.78
CA PRO A 68 -11.85 2.53 -12.10
C PRO A 68 -10.48 3.22 -12.03
N VAL A 69 -9.43 2.42 -11.85
CA VAL A 69 -8.07 2.90 -12.11
C VAL A 69 -7.91 3.06 -13.62
N ILE A 70 -7.98 4.30 -14.10
CA ILE A 70 -7.91 4.61 -15.54
C ILE A 70 -6.46 4.48 -16.06
N HIS A 71 -5.50 4.95 -15.26
CA HIS A 71 -4.09 4.95 -15.61
C HIS A 71 -3.25 4.25 -14.54
N PRO A 72 -2.19 3.51 -14.93
CA PRO A 72 -1.31 2.84 -13.98
C PRO A 72 -0.72 3.80 -12.95
N GLN A 73 -0.79 3.44 -11.66
CA GLN A 73 -0.31 4.27 -10.56
C GLN A 73 0.95 3.66 -9.91
N PRO A 74 2.00 4.45 -9.65
CA PRO A 74 3.15 3.97 -8.89
C PRO A 74 2.76 3.71 -7.44
N ALA A 75 3.24 2.61 -6.89
CA ALA A 75 3.05 2.25 -5.50
C ALA A 75 4.27 1.49 -4.98
N GLY A 76 4.41 1.43 -3.66
CA GLY A 76 5.49 0.73 -3.01
C GLY A 76 4.95 -0.28 -2.01
N ILE A 77 5.51 -1.47 -2.04
CA ILE A 77 5.20 -2.57 -1.13
C ILE A 77 6.39 -2.91 -0.22
N ALA A 78 6.08 -3.37 0.98
CA ALA A 78 6.99 -4.04 1.89
C ALA A 78 7.03 -5.52 1.50
N VAL A 79 8.12 -5.96 0.85
CA VAL A 79 8.30 -7.35 0.47
C VAL A 79 8.64 -8.17 1.70
N THR A 80 7.99 -9.31 1.83
CA THR A 80 8.23 -10.30 2.88
C THR A 80 8.64 -11.65 2.29
N ASP A 81 9.39 -12.44 3.06
CA ASP A 81 9.64 -13.84 2.72
C ASP A 81 8.45 -14.74 3.09
N SER A 82 8.55 -16.04 2.81
CA SER A 82 7.51 -17.02 3.13
C SER A 82 7.27 -17.22 4.64
N ALA A 83 8.14 -16.67 5.50
CA ALA A 83 7.94 -16.59 6.95
C ALA A 83 7.35 -15.24 7.39
N ALA A 84 6.85 -14.43 6.45
CA ALA A 84 6.29 -13.10 6.64
C ALA A 84 7.28 -12.05 7.19
N ARG A 85 8.59 -12.32 7.10
CA ARG A 85 9.63 -11.40 7.59
C ARG A 85 9.96 -10.36 6.54
N PHE A 86 10.13 -9.11 6.96
CA PHE A 86 10.48 -8.01 6.05
C PHE A 86 11.84 -8.25 5.37
N VAL A 87 11.84 -8.17 4.04
CA VAL A 87 13.04 -8.30 3.19
C VAL A 87 13.48 -6.94 2.66
N GLY A 88 12.54 -6.10 2.24
CA GLY A 88 12.86 -4.79 1.68
C GLY A 88 11.67 -4.06 1.08
N TRP A 89 11.90 -2.79 0.73
CA TRP A 89 10.94 -1.97 0.01
C TRP A 89 11.04 -2.24 -1.49
N HIS A 90 9.90 -2.31 -2.17
CA HIS A 90 9.86 -2.58 -3.60
C HIS A 90 8.80 -1.75 -4.32
N ALA A 91 9.15 -1.24 -5.49
CA ALA A 91 8.23 -0.46 -6.31
C ALA A 91 7.46 -1.36 -7.28
N ILE A 92 6.15 -1.15 -7.34
CA ILE A 92 5.23 -1.83 -8.24
C ILE A 92 4.36 -0.80 -8.98
N THR A 93 3.62 -1.27 -9.96
CA THR A 93 2.61 -0.45 -10.64
C THR A 93 1.23 -1.02 -10.36
N LEU A 94 0.37 -0.27 -9.69
CA LEU A 94 -1.04 -0.61 -9.50
C LEU A 94 -1.79 -0.38 -10.81
N LEU A 95 -2.49 -1.42 -11.28
CA LEU A 95 -3.12 -1.43 -12.60
C LEU A 95 -4.63 -1.30 -12.52
N ARG A 96 -5.26 -2.00 -11.58
CA ARG A 96 -6.72 -1.97 -11.37
C ARG A 96 -7.11 -2.58 -10.04
N VAL A 97 -8.28 -2.19 -9.56
CA VAL A 97 -8.99 -2.85 -8.47
C VAL A 97 -10.32 -3.32 -9.02
N ASN A 98 -10.63 -4.61 -8.88
CA ASN A 98 -11.86 -5.17 -9.41
C ASN A 98 -12.27 -6.45 -8.66
N ILE A 99 -13.54 -6.80 -8.77
CA ILE A 99 -14.07 -8.08 -8.32
C ILE A 99 -13.63 -9.18 -9.30
N ASP A 100 -13.12 -10.28 -8.77
CA ASP A 100 -12.70 -11.45 -9.55
C ASP A 100 -13.88 -12.39 -9.89
N PRO A 101 -13.66 -13.47 -10.68
CA PRO A 101 -14.73 -14.44 -10.98
C PRO A 101 -15.28 -15.19 -9.75
N GLY A 102 -14.54 -15.20 -8.63
CA GLY A 102 -14.93 -15.78 -7.35
C GLY A 102 -15.64 -14.78 -6.42
N ASN A 103 -16.02 -13.61 -6.92
CA ASN A 103 -16.68 -12.54 -6.17
C ASN A 103 -15.82 -11.95 -5.02
N THR A 104 -14.50 -11.98 -5.18
CA THR A 104 -13.52 -11.38 -4.23
C THR A 104 -12.98 -10.08 -4.80
N MET A 105 -12.95 -9.01 -4.00
CA MET A 105 -12.28 -7.76 -4.40
C MET A 105 -10.77 -7.96 -4.40
N ARG A 106 -10.11 -7.64 -5.52
CA ARG A 106 -8.66 -7.82 -5.70
C ARG A 106 -7.99 -6.58 -6.22
N VAL A 107 -6.72 -6.41 -5.84
CA VAL A 107 -5.82 -5.45 -6.46
C VAL A 107 -4.95 -6.20 -7.46
N TYR A 108 -4.86 -5.66 -8.67
CA TYR A 108 -4.03 -6.18 -9.75
C TYR A 108 -2.91 -5.18 -10.03
N PHE A 109 -1.70 -5.70 -10.14
CA PHE A 109 -0.49 -4.90 -10.22
C PHE A 109 0.57 -5.57 -11.07
N TYR A 110 1.50 -4.77 -11.58
CA TYR A 110 2.70 -5.23 -12.25
C TYR A 110 3.89 -5.19 -11.28
N ASN A 111 4.59 -6.32 -11.15
CA ASN A 111 5.85 -6.42 -10.41
C ASN A 111 7.04 -6.47 -11.40
N PRO A 112 7.83 -5.40 -11.53
CA PRO A 112 8.88 -5.31 -12.53
C PRO A 112 10.07 -6.25 -12.30
N ASN A 113 10.28 -6.73 -11.06
CA ASN A 113 11.42 -7.58 -10.76
C ASN A 113 11.25 -9.02 -11.24
N ASN A 114 10.04 -9.39 -11.70
CA ASN A 114 9.70 -10.75 -12.10
C ASN A 114 10.17 -11.80 -11.07
N ASP A 115 10.15 -11.41 -9.79
CA ASP A 115 10.54 -12.27 -8.69
C ASP A 115 9.52 -13.41 -8.63
N SER A 116 10.00 -14.65 -8.76
CA SER A 116 9.16 -15.84 -8.72
C SER A 116 8.68 -16.17 -7.29
N GLY A 117 9.17 -15.43 -6.29
CA GLY A 117 8.64 -15.45 -4.92
C GLY A 117 7.20 -14.94 -4.85
N GLN A 118 6.24 -15.84 -5.08
CA GLN A 118 4.81 -15.57 -4.93
C GLN A 118 4.35 -15.69 -3.47
N ASP A 119 5.10 -16.39 -2.61
CA ASP A 119 4.75 -16.61 -1.22
C ASP A 119 5.34 -15.51 -0.33
N TRP A 120 4.47 -14.66 0.18
CA TRP A 120 4.81 -13.52 1.05
C TRP A 120 4.56 -13.84 2.53
N GLY A 121 4.34 -15.11 2.85
CA GLY A 121 4.11 -15.61 4.20
C GLY A 121 2.75 -15.21 4.78
N ASP A 122 2.43 -15.76 5.94
CA ASP A 122 1.15 -15.52 6.65
C ASP A 122 -0.09 -15.83 5.76
N GLY A 123 0.06 -16.82 4.88
CA GLY A 123 -0.99 -17.23 3.93
C GLY A 123 -1.13 -16.34 2.70
N VAL A 124 -0.40 -15.22 2.61
CA VAL A 124 -0.47 -14.29 1.48
C VAL A 124 0.32 -14.84 0.29
N LYS A 125 -0.40 -15.20 -0.78
CA LYS A 125 0.20 -15.75 -2.01
C LYS A 125 -0.24 -14.99 -3.24
N VAL A 126 0.72 -14.33 -3.88
CA VAL A 126 0.51 -13.59 -5.12
C VAL A 126 0.09 -14.54 -6.23
N SER A 127 -1.03 -14.24 -6.85
CA SER A 127 -1.54 -14.97 -8.01
C SER A 127 -1.11 -14.28 -9.30
N THR A 128 -0.78 -15.03 -10.34
CA THR A 128 -0.51 -14.50 -11.69
C THR A 128 -1.53 -14.99 -12.73
N SER A 129 -2.47 -15.82 -12.30
CA SER A 129 -3.56 -16.37 -13.10
C SER A 129 -4.63 -16.98 -12.18
N GLY A 130 -5.80 -17.26 -12.74
CA GLY A 130 -6.89 -17.94 -12.05
C GLY A 130 -7.91 -17.03 -11.35
N ASN A 131 -7.56 -15.77 -11.07
CA ASN A 131 -8.42 -14.78 -10.43
C ASN A 131 -8.68 -13.56 -11.34
N GLY A 132 -8.70 -13.80 -12.66
CA GLY A 132 -8.98 -12.77 -13.66
C GLY A 132 -7.79 -11.89 -14.04
N GLU A 133 -6.56 -12.25 -13.70
CA GLU A 133 -5.33 -11.60 -14.15
C GLU A 133 -5.21 -11.60 -15.69
N ARG A 134 -4.75 -10.49 -16.25
CA ARG A 134 -4.32 -10.35 -17.64
C ARG A 134 -2.82 -10.65 -17.74
N PHE A 135 -2.31 -10.85 -18.96
CA PHE A 135 -0.88 -11.09 -19.17
C PHE A 135 -0.02 -9.99 -18.54
N GLY A 136 0.93 -10.39 -17.70
CA GLY A 136 1.80 -9.49 -16.94
C GLY A 136 1.22 -9.00 -15.61
N GLU A 137 -0.05 -9.29 -15.29
CA GLU A 137 -0.63 -8.93 -14.00
C GLU A 137 -0.32 -9.97 -12.93
N SER A 138 -0.02 -9.47 -11.75
CA SER A 138 -0.11 -10.16 -10.47
C SER A 138 -1.33 -9.66 -9.72
N SER A 139 -1.86 -10.45 -8.79
CA SER A 139 -2.99 -10.02 -7.96
C SER A 139 -2.98 -10.62 -6.56
N LEU A 140 -3.62 -9.90 -5.65
CA LEU A 140 -3.92 -10.33 -4.28
C LEU A 140 -5.35 -9.88 -3.91
N PRO A 141 -6.03 -10.57 -2.99
CA PRO A 141 -7.20 -10.02 -2.29
C PRO A 141 -6.89 -8.62 -1.73
N PHE A 142 -7.89 -7.74 -1.72
CA PHE A 142 -7.69 -6.32 -1.46
C PHE A 142 -6.96 -6.05 -0.13
N GLU A 143 -7.43 -6.66 0.95
CA GLU A 143 -6.87 -6.50 2.30
C GLU A 143 -5.45 -7.07 2.41
N GLU A 144 -5.18 -8.21 1.76
CA GLU A 144 -3.86 -8.83 1.70
C GLU A 144 -2.86 -7.93 0.97
N PHE A 145 -3.24 -7.39 -0.19
CA PHE A 145 -2.42 -6.42 -0.91
C PHE A 145 -2.15 -5.18 -0.06
N LEU A 146 -3.20 -4.58 0.50
CA LEU A 146 -3.10 -3.35 1.26
C LEU A 146 -2.23 -3.55 2.52
N SER A 147 -2.25 -4.74 3.12
CA SER A 147 -1.36 -5.07 4.24
C SER A 147 0.13 -5.06 3.91
N ARG A 148 0.49 -5.08 2.62
CA ARG A 148 1.87 -4.99 2.15
C ARG A 148 2.20 -3.65 1.52
N LEU A 149 1.22 -2.77 1.33
CA LEU A 149 1.42 -1.44 0.79
C LEU A 149 2.01 -0.51 1.86
N TYR A 150 3.02 0.28 1.49
CA TYR A 150 3.59 1.29 2.39
C TYR A 150 3.59 2.71 1.82
N ILE A 151 3.55 2.86 0.49
CA ILE A 151 3.38 4.14 -0.21
C ILE A 151 2.48 4.03 -1.41
N PHE A 152 1.69 5.07 -1.67
CA PHE A 152 0.92 5.22 -2.90
C PHE A 152 0.62 6.69 -3.20
N HIS A 153 0.30 6.94 -4.47
CA HIS A 153 -0.24 8.20 -4.95
C HIS A 153 -1.75 8.13 -5.09
N TYR A 154 -2.47 9.24 -4.99
CA TYR A 154 -3.92 9.29 -5.20
C TYR A 154 -4.34 10.63 -5.83
N ASP A 155 -5.55 10.71 -6.40
CA ASP A 155 -6.09 11.97 -6.90
C ASP A 155 -6.75 12.75 -5.74
N PRO A 156 -6.23 13.93 -5.35
CA PRO A 156 -6.83 14.73 -4.27
C PRO A 156 -8.19 15.34 -4.65
N LEU A 157 -8.56 15.35 -5.94
CA LEU A 157 -9.86 15.81 -6.42
C LEU A 157 -10.94 14.72 -6.36
N GLU A 158 -10.53 13.47 -6.15
CA GLU A 158 -11.42 12.31 -6.00
C GLU A 158 -11.20 11.68 -4.61
N PRO A 159 -11.57 12.39 -3.52
CA PRO A 159 -11.25 11.94 -2.16
C PRO A 159 -11.96 10.65 -1.75
N GLY A 160 -13.00 10.24 -2.47
CA GLY A 160 -13.88 9.13 -2.10
C GLY A 160 -14.57 9.36 -0.76
N ALA A 161 -15.09 8.27 -0.17
CA ALA A 161 -15.85 8.30 1.06
C ALA A 161 -15.00 7.86 2.28
N LEU A 162 -14.01 8.67 2.67
CA LEU A 162 -13.12 8.34 3.80
C LEU A 162 -13.87 8.01 5.10
N ALA A 163 -14.94 8.76 5.38
CA ALA A 163 -15.73 8.60 6.60
C ALA A 163 -16.54 7.30 6.63
N ASP A 164 -16.80 6.70 5.46
CA ASP A 164 -17.68 5.54 5.32
C ASP A 164 -16.92 4.21 5.44
N VAL A 165 -15.58 4.24 5.40
CA VAL A 165 -14.74 3.04 5.58
C VAL A 165 -14.87 2.54 7.02
N ALA A 166 -15.24 1.28 7.20
CA ALA A 166 -15.52 0.72 8.53
C ALA A 166 -14.21 0.46 9.29
N GLN A 167 -14.23 0.67 10.61
CA GLN A 167 -13.03 0.43 11.43
C GLN A 167 -12.63 -1.05 11.40
N GLU A 168 -13.61 -1.95 11.36
CA GLU A 168 -13.39 -3.39 11.31
C GLU A 168 -12.64 -3.84 10.05
N GLU A 169 -12.77 -3.11 8.93
CA GLU A 169 -11.97 -3.35 7.72
C GLU A 169 -10.51 -2.95 7.94
N LEU A 170 -10.29 -1.79 8.57
CA LEU A 170 -8.95 -1.29 8.87
C LEU A 170 -8.23 -2.19 9.88
N ASP A 171 -8.95 -2.72 10.86
CA ASP A 171 -8.41 -3.60 11.90
C ASP A 171 -7.92 -4.93 11.32
N ARG A 172 -8.63 -5.50 10.33
CA ARG A 172 -8.19 -6.73 9.64
C ARG A 172 -6.88 -6.53 8.90
N VAL A 173 -6.76 -5.43 8.16
CA VAL A 173 -5.53 -5.09 7.44
C VAL A 173 -4.39 -4.74 8.42
N THR A 174 -4.68 -3.99 9.48
CA THR A 174 -3.71 -3.67 10.54
C THR A 174 -3.17 -4.95 11.20
N ALA A 175 -4.02 -5.92 11.48
CA ALA A 175 -3.59 -7.20 12.02
C ALA A 175 -2.65 -7.96 11.06
N LEU A 176 -2.87 -7.88 9.75
CA LEU A 176 -1.96 -8.46 8.73
C LEU A 176 -0.60 -7.75 8.70
N VAL A 177 -0.59 -6.42 8.85
CA VAL A 177 0.64 -5.62 8.92
C VAL A 177 1.45 -6.00 10.17
N HIS A 178 0.82 -6.04 11.34
CA HIS A 178 1.49 -6.31 12.62
C HIS A 178 2.06 -7.71 12.75
N ARG A 179 1.48 -8.72 12.08
CA ARG A 179 2.01 -10.10 12.09
C ARG A 179 3.02 -10.40 10.99
N SER A 180 3.44 -9.37 10.25
CA SER A 180 4.38 -9.50 9.13
C SER A 180 5.48 -8.43 9.20
N TRP A 181 5.65 -7.62 8.14
CA TRP A 181 6.69 -6.61 8.05
C TRP A 181 6.59 -5.50 9.11
N GLY A 182 5.39 -5.26 9.63
CA GLY A 182 5.14 -4.24 10.64
C GLY A 182 5.48 -4.65 12.08
N ALA A 183 5.75 -5.93 12.34
CA ALA A 183 5.90 -6.48 13.70
C ALA A 183 6.92 -5.71 14.55
N ASP A 184 8.11 -5.45 13.99
CA ASP A 184 9.20 -4.74 14.67
C ASP A 184 9.17 -3.22 14.45
N ARG A 185 8.07 -2.68 13.91
CA ARG A 185 7.93 -1.27 13.50
C ARG A 185 6.81 -0.54 14.25
N ILE A 186 6.20 -1.18 15.24
CA ILE A 186 5.16 -0.56 16.06
C ILE A 186 5.79 0.50 16.98
N PRO A 187 5.33 1.77 16.95
CA PRO A 187 5.87 2.80 17.84
C PRO A 187 5.73 2.42 19.32
N PRO A 188 6.71 2.72 20.19
CA PRO A 188 6.67 2.38 21.61
C PRO A 188 5.42 2.90 22.34
N THR A 189 4.91 4.06 21.91
CA THR A 189 3.73 4.71 22.49
C THR A 189 2.42 3.99 22.20
N ALA A 190 2.35 3.16 21.14
CA ALA A 190 1.15 2.39 20.80
C ALA A 190 0.87 1.26 21.82
N LEU A 191 1.89 0.80 22.56
CA LEU A 191 1.74 -0.22 23.61
C LEU A 191 1.12 0.32 24.92
N GLN A 192 1.01 1.63 25.10
CA GLN A 192 0.53 2.22 26.36
C GLN A 192 -0.97 2.53 26.38
N ALA A 193 -1.68 2.41 25.26
CA ALA A 193 -3.11 2.74 25.19
C ALA A 193 -4.06 1.61 25.65
N SER A 194 -3.56 0.41 25.99
CA SER A 194 -4.39 -0.74 26.38
C SER A 194 -4.50 -1.00 27.88
N VAL A 195 -3.91 -0.17 28.74
CA VAL A 195 -4.08 -0.29 30.20
C VAL A 195 -4.99 0.82 30.70
N SER A 196 -6.30 0.56 30.69
CA SER A 196 -7.24 1.32 31.53
C SER A 196 -7.00 0.96 33.00
N PRO A 197 -6.71 1.93 33.89
CA PRO A 197 -6.70 1.67 35.31
C PRO A 197 -8.15 1.68 35.80
N HIS A 198 -8.72 0.49 36.02
CA HIS A 198 -9.80 0.34 36.99
C HIS A 198 -9.19 0.40 38.39
N ALA A 199 -9.48 1.48 39.10
CA ALA A 199 -9.52 1.56 40.56
C ALA A 199 -10.70 2.45 40.95
#